data_AF-A0AAU0YEN8-F1
#
_entry.id   AF-A0AAU0YEN8-F1
#
_cell.length_a   1.000
_cell.length_b   1.000
_cell.length_c   1.000
_cell.angle_alpha   90.00
_cell.angle_beta   90.00
_cell.angle_gamma   90.00
#
_symmetry.space_group_name_H-M   'P 1'
#
loop_
_entity.id
_entity.type
_entity.pdbx_description
1 polymer ?
#
loop_
_entity_poly.entity_id
_entity_poly.type
_entity_poly.pdbx_seq_one_letter_code
_entity_poly.pdbx_strand_id
1 'polypeptide(L)'
;MSRTASEIATQPSCWRRAAEAGAAFHGLPRPGERVAVTGCGTSWFMAIAYAALREAAGQGETDAFASSEFPAGRPYDRVVAITRSGTTTEVLDLLGELRGKVATVALTADPRTPVMDAADAVAVLDWADEESVVQTRFATTALAFLRAGLEAAGPLPAGVKTVAEAAVDAELAVTEPLAEAVVAAEQWTFLGRGWTYGLAQEAGLKMREAAGAWTESYPAMEYRHGPISITGPNRVAWVFGALPEGLAGEVAAVGGTLVAHVTADPMADLIRAQRLAVEIAESKGYDPDHPRNLSRSVILAP
;
A
#
# COMPACT_ATOMS: atom_id res chain seq x y z
N MET A 1 -17.73 14.38 8.21
CA MET A 1 -16.73 13.64 7.45
C MET A 1 -15.53 13.47 8.35
N SER A 2 -15.13 12.24 8.63
CA SER A 2 -13.92 11.93 9.42
C SER A 2 -12.67 12.54 8.80
N ARG A 3 -11.59 12.68 9.59
CA ARG A 3 -10.30 13.09 9.07
C ARG A 3 -9.86 12.10 8.00
N THR A 4 -9.94 10.80 8.29
CA THR A 4 -9.60 9.68 7.40
C THR A 4 -10.27 9.83 6.02
N ALA A 5 -11.58 10.12 5.96
CA ALA A 5 -12.26 10.40 4.68
C ALA A 5 -11.68 11.63 3.95
N SER A 6 -11.35 12.70 4.68
CA SER A 6 -10.70 13.87 4.12
C SER A 6 -9.29 13.55 3.60
N GLU A 7 -8.52 12.74 4.33
CA GLU A 7 -7.17 12.29 3.94
C GLU A 7 -7.23 11.46 2.65
N ILE A 8 -8.17 10.52 2.58
CA ILE A 8 -8.42 9.69 1.41
C ILE A 8 -8.70 10.56 0.18
N ALA A 9 -9.52 11.60 0.33
CA ALA A 9 -9.89 12.49 -0.76
C ALA A 9 -8.70 13.31 -1.32
N THR A 10 -7.61 13.47 -0.55
CA THR A 10 -6.42 14.22 -1.01
C THR A 10 -5.44 13.40 -1.86
N GLN A 11 -5.57 12.06 -1.85
CA GLN A 11 -4.64 11.15 -2.53
C GLN A 11 -4.32 11.51 -3.98
N PRO A 12 -5.30 11.85 -4.86
CA PRO A 12 -4.99 12.21 -6.25
C PRO A 12 -4.02 13.39 -6.36
N SER A 13 -4.20 14.41 -5.52
CA SER A 13 -3.33 15.59 -5.50
C SER A 13 -1.94 15.28 -4.93
N CYS A 14 -1.86 14.44 -3.90
CA CYS A 14 -0.59 14.00 -3.32
C CYS A 14 0.22 13.16 -4.33
N TRP A 15 -0.44 12.31 -5.13
CA TRP A 15 0.22 11.49 -6.15
C TRP A 15 0.81 12.33 -7.29
N ARG A 16 0.13 13.41 -7.71
CA ARG A 16 0.70 14.33 -8.71
C ARG A 16 1.98 15.00 -8.22
N ARG A 17 1.99 15.46 -6.96
CA ARG A 17 3.22 15.96 -6.33
C ARG A 17 4.30 14.88 -6.23
N ALA A 18 3.91 13.65 -5.90
CA ALA A 18 4.84 12.54 -5.83
C ALA A 18 5.43 12.16 -7.20
N ALA A 19 4.69 12.35 -8.30
CA ALA A 19 5.18 12.14 -9.66
C ALA A 19 6.38 13.06 -9.95
N GLU A 20 6.25 14.35 -9.65
CA GLU A 20 7.32 15.34 -9.83
C GLU A 20 8.49 15.08 -8.86
N ALA A 21 8.20 14.90 -7.58
CA ALA A 21 9.21 14.74 -6.54
C ALA A 21 10.00 13.43 -6.69
N GLY A 22 9.33 12.32 -7.02
CA GLY A 22 9.95 11.00 -7.19
C GLY A 22 10.87 10.95 -8.40
N ALA A 23 10.45 11.55 -9.53
CA ALA A 23 11.29 11.66 -10.73
C ALA A 23 12.55 12.51 -10.50
N ALA A 24 12.50 13.50 -9.61
CA ALA A 24 13.62 14.39 -9.30
C ALA A 24 14.56 13.87 -8.18
N PHE A 25 14.17 12.85 -7.42
CA PHE A 25 14.93 12.41 -6.24
C PHE A 25 16.07 11.44 -6.60
N HIS A 26 17.31 11.93 -6.53
CA HIS A 26 18.51 11.17 -6.88
C HIS A 26 18.89 10.05 -5.90
N GLY A 27 18.25 10.00 -4.72
CA GLY A 27 18.51 8.96 -3.73
C GLY A 27 17.75 7.65 -3.98
N LEU A 28 16.88 7.54 -4.99
CA LEU A 28 16.18 6.27 -5.26
C LEU A 28 17.12 5.18 -5.82
N PRO A 29 16.74 3.89 -5.73
CA PRO A 29 17.53 2.82 -6.30
C PRO A 29 17.75 2.96 -7.81
N ARG A 30 18.95 2.64 -8.27
CA ARG A 30 19.29 2.68 -9.71
C ARG A 30 19.02 1.35 -10.39
N PRO A 31 18.75 1.31 -11.71
CA PRO A 31 18.65 0.06 -12.44
C PRO A 31 19.90 -0.83 -12.25
N GLY A 32 19.69 -2.11 -11.94
CA GLY A 32 20.74 -3.10 -11.71
C GLY A 32 21.17 -3.24 -10.24
N GLU A 33 20.86 -2.29 -9.36
CA GLU A 33 21.12 -2.46 -7.91
C GLU A 33 20.26 -3.60 -7.34
N ARG A 34 20.85 -4.41 -6.45
CA ARG A 34 20.12 -5.36 -5.60
C ARG A 34 19.56 -4.63 -4.39
N VAL A 35 18.24 -4.62 -4.26
CA VAL A 35 17.53 -3.75 -3.32
C VAL A 35 16.71 -4.57 -2.33
N ALA A 36 16.68 -4.11 -1.09
CA ALA A 36 15.63 -4.51 -0.15
C ALA A 36 14.76 -3.31 0.21
N VAL A 37 13.46 -3.53 0.29
CA VAL A 37 12.48 -2.51 0.65
C VAL A 37 11.82 -2.95 1.95
N THR A 38 11.65 -2.05 2.90
CA THR A 38 11.19 -2.40 4.24
C THR A 38 10.26 -1.37 4.84
N GLY A 39 9.45 -1.81 5.79
CA GLY A 39 8.56 -0.99 6.61
C GLY A 39 7.80 -1.88 7.60
N CYS A 40 6.83 -1.30 8.31
CA CYS A 40 5.91 -2.02 9.18
C CYS A 40 4.45 -1.77 8.77
N GLY A 41 3.59 -2.78 8.92
CA GLY A 41 2.16 -2.70 8.60
C GLY A 41 1.90 -2.21 7.17
N THR A 42 1.06 -1.18 7.03
CA THR A 42 0.76 -0.52 5.74
C THR A 42 2.02 -0.18 4.92
N SER A 43 3.10 0.29 5.57
CA SER A 43 4.34 0.64 4.87
C SER A 43 5.08 -0.59 4.31
N TRP A 44 4.99 -1.75 4.98
CA TRP A 44 5.49 -3.02 4.46
C TRP A 44 4.71 -3.50 3.23
N PHE A 45 3.40 -3.28 3.21
CA PHE A 45 2.58 -3.64 2.05
C PHE A 45 2.92 -2.79 0.81
N MET A 46 3.27 -1.51 1.00
CA MET A 46 3.81 -0.69 -0.08
C MET A 46 5.21 -1.16 -0.52
N ALA A 47 6.03 -1.66 0.42
CA ALA A 47 7.31 -2.28 0.09
C ALA A 47 7.15 -3.52 -0.80
N ILE A 48 6.17 -4.40 -0.49
CA ILE A 48 5.82 -5.56 -1.34
C ILE A 48 5.40 -5.11 -2.74
N ALA A 49 4.53 -4.10 -2.82
CA ALA A 49 4.07 -3.57 -4.10
C ALA A 49 5.23 -3.01 -4.94
N TYR A 50 6.07 -2.16 -4.34
CA TYR A 50 7.20 -1.56 -5.04
C TYR A 50 8.25 -2.60 -5.47
N ALA A 51 8.59 -3.57 -4.62
CA ALA A 51 9.56 -4.62 -4.95
C ALA A 51 9.14 -5.39 -6.21
N ALA A 52 7.88 -5.82 -6.26
CA ALA A 52 7.33 -6.51 -7.43
C ALA A 52 7.23 -5.60 -8.68
N LEU A 53 6.95 -4.31 -8.52
CA LEU A 53 6.98 -3.35 -9.64
C LEU A 53 8.39 -3.20 -10.22
N ARG A 54 9.41 -3.03 -9.35
CA ARG A 54 10.79 -2.82 -9.77
C ARG A 54 11.37 -4.05 -10.49
N GLU A 55 11.09 -5.24 -9.97
CA GLU A 55 11.41 -6.53 -10.61
C GLU A 55 10.72 -6.67 -11.97
N ALA A 56 9.41 -6.42 -12.04
CA ALA A 56 8.66 -6.52 -13.29
C ALA A 56 9.09 -5.47 -14.34
N ALA A 57 9.64 -4.34 -13.90
CA ALA A 57 10.22 -3.31 -14.76
C ALA A 57 11.64 -3.67 -15.25
N GLY A 58 12.19 -4.81 -14.80
CA GLY A 58 13.54 -5.24 -15.13
C GLY A 58 14.64 -4.38 -14.52
N GLN A 59 14.33 -3.62 -13.45
CA GLN A 59 15.26 -2.66 -12.85
C GLN A 59 16.16 -3.26 -11.76
N GLY A 60 16.09 -4.57 -11.50
CA GLY A 60 17.02 -5.30 -10.64
C GLY A 60 16.34 -6.12 -9.55
N GLU A 61 17.10 -7.06 -8.98
CA GLU A 61 16.64 -7.91 -7.88
C GLU A 61 16.13 -7.05 -6.72
N THR A 62 14.90 -7.31 -6.29
CA THR A 62 14.25 -6.52 -5.25
C THR A 62 13.42 -7.40 -4.32
N ASP A 63 13.78 -7.39 -3.03
CA ASP A 63 13.01 -8.08 -1.99
C ASP A 63 12.24 -7.08 -1.13
N ALA A 64 11.19 -7.56 -0.45
CA ALA A 64 10.45 -6.79 0.54
C ALA A 64 10.36 -7.54 1.86
N PHE A 65 10.65 -6.85 2.97
CA PHE A 65 10.61 -7.43 4.32
C PHE A 65 9.89 -6.50 5.29
N ALA A 66 9.13 -7.10 6.22
CA ALA A 66 8.81 -6.39 7.45
C ALA A 66 10.14 -6.04 8.14
N SER A 67 10.26 -4.83 8.70
CA SER A 67 11.56 -4.37 9.22
C SER A 67 12.14 -5.28 10.31
N SER A 68 11.28 -5.89 11.13
CA SER A 68 11.67 -6.86 12.15
C SER A 68 12.24 -8.17 11.61
N GLU A 69 11.90 -8.54 10.37
CA GLU A 69 12.27 -9.82 9.74
C GLU A 69 13.37 -9.65 8.68
N PHE A 70 14.07 -8.51 8.68
CA PHE A 70 15.09 -8.22 7.68
C PHE A 70 16.26 -9.22 7.77
N PRO A 71 16.63 -9.90 6.67
CA PRO A 71 17.71 -10.88 6.69
C PRO A 71 19.08 -10.19 6.59
N ALA A 72 19.64 -9.76 7.73
CA ALA A 72 20.91 -9.00 7.81
C ALA A 72 22.12 -9.66 7.12
N GLY A 73 22.10 -10.97 6.90
CA GLY A 73 23.17 -11.71 6.21
C GLY A 73 23.09 -11.69 4.67
N ARG A 74 22.00 -11.18 4.08
CA ARG A 74 21.82 -11.14 2.62
C ARG A 74 22.41 -9.84 2.06
N PRO A 75 23.28 -9.89 1.03
CA PRO A 75 23.92 -8.68 0.52
C PRO A 75 22.93 -7.87 -0.32
N TYR A 76 22.90 -6.56 -0.09
CA TYR A 76 22.12 -5.58 -0.85
C TYR A 76 23.00 -4.37 -1.15
N ASP A 77 22.81 -3.76 -2.31
CA ASP A 77 23.47 -2.49 -2.66
C ASP A 77 22.77 -1.32 -1.96
N ARG A 78 21.45 -1.43 -1.76
CA ARG A 78 20.62 -0.39 -1.15
C ARG A 78 19.45 -0.98 -0.36
N VAL A 79 19.12 -0.34 0.76
CA VAL A 79 17.88 -0.59 1.51
C VAL A 79 17.00 0.66 1.50
N VAL A 80 15.73 0.49 1.14
CA VAL A 80 14.71 1.55 1.16
C VAL A 80 13.74 1.29 2.31
N ALA A 81 13.71 2.17 3.32
CA ALA A 81 12.78 2.11 4.44
C ALA A 81 11.59 3.06 4.23
N ILE A 82 10.37 2.56 4.41
CA ILE A 82 9.14 3.33 4.33
C ILE A 82 8.58 3.47 5.75
N THR A 83 8.46 4.70 6.25
CA THR A 83 8.01 4.97 7.61
C THR A 83 7.36 6.35 7.72
N ARG A 84 6.03 6.43 7.85
CA ARG A 84 5.33 7.72 7.92
C ARG A 84 5.83 8.62 9.04
N SER A 85 5.84 8.10 10.26
CA SER A 85 6.20 8.92 11.42
C SER A 85 7.72 9.11 11.53
N GLY A 86 8.53 8.23 10.93
CA GLY A 86 9.97 8.18 11.14
C GLY A 86 10.39 7.80 12.57
N THR A 87 9.46 7.31 13.40
CA THR A 87 9.69 6.98 14.81
C THR A 87 9.57 5.48 15.11
N THR A 88 9.15 4.65 14.16
CA THR A 88 8.90 3.22 14.38
C THR A 88 10.20 2.51 14.80
N THR A 89 10.18 1.88 15.98
CA THR A 89 11.38 1.28 16.60
C THR A 89 12.09 0.31 15.68
N GLU A 90 11.37 -0.65 15.10
CA GLU A 90 11.95 -1.69 14.24
C GLU A 90 12.62 -1.11 12.99
N VAL A 91 12.11 0.01 12.46
CA VAL A 91 12.72 0.70 11.31
C VAL A 91 14.00 1.40 11.75
N LEU A 92 13.99 2.09 12.90
CA LEU A 92 15.15 2.80 13.41
C LEU A 92 16.29 1.85 13.80
N ASP A 93 15.95 0.74 14.45
CA ASP A 93 16.91 -0.29 14.83
C ASP A 93 17.58 -0.89 13.59
N LEU A 94 16.79 -1.27 12.57
CA LEU A 94 17.32 -1.78 11.30
C LEU A 94 18.24 -0.76 10.61
N LEU A 95 17.85 0.50 10.52
CA LEU A 95 18.69 1.55 9.93
C LEU A 95 19.99 1.74 10.74
N GLY A 96 19.92 1.66 12.06
CA GLY A 96 21.09 1.66 12.94
C GLY A 96 22.04 0.49 12.66
N GLU A 97 21.51 -0.71 12.47
CA GLU A 97 22.28 -1.91 12.15
C GLU A 97 22.97 -1.84 10.77
N LEU A 98 22.32 -1.22 9.78
CA LEU A 98 22.80 -1.09 8.41
C LEU A 98 23.77 0.07 8.21
N ARG A 99 23.84 1.01 9.16
CA ARG A 99 24.66 2.21 9.08
C ARG A 99 26.11 1.88 8.73
N GLY A 100 26.61 2.51 7.67
CA GLY A 100 27.98 2.34 7.18
C GLY A 100 28.27 0.97 6.54
N LYS A 101 27.26 0.10 6.40
CA LYS A 101 27.38 -1.23 5.76
C LYS A 101 26.68 -1.28 4.40
N VAL A 102 25.49 -0.68 4.30
CA VAL A 102 24.66 -0.65 3.08
C VAL A 102 24.09 0.76 2.92
N ALA A 103 23.96 1.25 1.68
CA ALA A 103 23.34 2.55 1.44
C ALA A 103 21.85 2.50 1.81
N THR A 104 21.39 3.47 2.59
CA THR A 104 20.01 3.52 3.11
C THR A 104 19.27 4.75 2.62
N VAL A 105 17.99 4.56 2.29
CA VAL A 105 17.08 5.64 1.89
C VAL A 105 15.81 5.49 2.71
N ALA A 106 15.34 6.56 3.36
CA ALA A 106 14.06 6.55 4.05
C ALA A 106 13.03 7.44 3.34
N LEU A 107 11.77 6.99 3.30
CA LEU A 107 10.61 7.82 2.98
C LEU A 107 9.84 8.10 4.27
N THR A 108 9.63 9.37 4.59
CA THR A 108 8.93 9.82 5.81
C THR A 108 7.98 10.97 5.54
N ALA A 109 6.98 11.16 6.38
CA ALA A 109 6.05 12.30 6.31
C ALA A 109 6.47 13.43 7.25
N ASP A 110 7.13 13.13 8.36
CA ASP A 110 7.56 14.14 9.33
C ASP A 110 9.03 14.56 9.07
N PRO A 111 9.32 15.84 8.80
CA PRO A 111 10.69 16.34 8.69
C PRO A 111 11.45 16.43 10.03
N ARG A 112 10.76 16.31 11.17
CA ARG A 112 11.33 16.50 12.51
C ARG A 112 11.28 15.19 13.31
N THR A 113 11.90 14.16 12.75
CA THR A 113 11.80 12.79 13.26
C THR A 113 13.15 12.09 13.26
N PRO A 114 13.39 11.07 14.13
CA PRO A 114 14.68 10.41 14.25
C PRO A 114 15.20 9.77 12.96
N VAL A 115 14.31 9.37 12.03
CA VAL A 115 14.75 8.76 10.76
C VAL A 115 15.64 9.69 9.92
N MET A 116 15.52 11.01 10.12
CA MET A 116 16.34 12.02 9.44
C MET A 116 17.82 11.83 9.70
N ASP A 117 18.16 11.41 10.92
CA ASP A 117 19.54 11.13 11.32
C ASP A 117 19.90 9.66 11.14
N ALA A 118 18.91 8.77 10.96
CA ALA A 118 19.07 7.32 10.92
C ALA A 118 19.55 6.79 9.56
N ALA A 119 19.02 7.33 8.45
CA ALA A 119 19.30 6.90 7.08
C ALA A 119 20.28 7.83 6.33
N ASP A 120 20.95 7.32 5.30
CA ASP A 120 21.93 8.10 4.51
C ASP A 120 21.27 9.16 3.62
N ALA A 121 20.07 8.89 3.13
CA ALA A 121 19.24 9.83 2.38
C ALA A 121 17.78 9.74 2.82
N VAL A 122 17.07 10.86 2.86
CA VAL A 122 15.65 10.90 3.26
C VAL A 122 14.82 11.71 2.26
N ALA A 123 13.77 11.07 1.75
CA ALA A 123 12.70 11.72 1.00
C ALA A 123 11.57 12.08 1.98
N VAL A 124 11.38 13.38 2.22
CA VAL A 124 10.31 13.89 3.09
C VAL A 124 9.09 14.21 2.23
N LEU A 125 8.00 13.51 2.49
CA LEU A 125 6.68 13.64 1.85
C LEU A 125 5.70 14.33 2.80
N ASP A 126 6.07 15.49 3.32
CA ASP A 126 5.32 16.22 4.35
C ASP A 126 3.92 16.66 3.90
N TRP A 127 3.72 16.86 2.60
CA TRP A 127 2.40 17.10 2.01
C TRP A 127 1.47 15.88 2.06
N ALA A 128 1.99 14.72 2.44
CA ALA A 128 1.24 13.48 2.58
C ALA A 128 1.20 12.98 4.04
N ASP A 129 1.58 13.81 5.02
CA ASP A 129 1.35 13.47 6.42
C ASP A 129 -0.15 13.36 6.74
N GLU A 130 -0.43 12.59 7.78
CA GLU A 130 -1.77 12.20 8.19
C GLU A 130 -1.97 12.36 9.68
N GLU A 131 -3.11 12.95 10.03
CA GLU A 131 -3.55 13.08 11.41
C GLU A 131 -4.28 11.82 11.89
N SER A 132 -4.93 11.05 10.99
CA SER A 132 -5.57 9.79 11.37
C SER A 132 -4.54 8.75 11.83
N VAL A 133 -4.94 7.94 12.82
CA VAL A 133 -4.19 6.73 13.18
C VAL A 133 -4.12 5.80 11.97
N VAL A 134 -5.23 5.64 11.25
CA VAL A 134 -5.33 4.80 10.05
C VAL A 134 -4.63 5.48 8.89
N GLN A 135 -3.47 4.95 8.53
CA GLN A 135 -2.69 5.43 7.40
C GLN A 135 -3.40 5.14 6.07
N THR A 136 -3.53 6.15 5.19
CA THR A 136 -4.13 5.99 3.84
C THR A 136 -3.29 6.72 2.78
N ARG A 137 -3.28 8.05 2.81
CA ARG A 137 -2.64 8.94 1.84
C ARG A 137 -1.14 8.80 1.83
N PHE A 138 -0.48 8.64 2.99
CA PHE A 138 0.99 8.53 2.99
C PHE A 138 1.43 7.30 2.23
N ALA A 139 0.77 6.16 2.49
CA ALA A 139 1.14 4.88 1.93
C ALA A 139 1.10 4.89 0.41
N THR A 140 -0.03 5.33 -0.15
CA THR A 140 -0.21 5.41 -1.59
C THR A 140 0.66 6.50 -2.21
N THR A 141 0.92 7.62 -1.51
CA THR A 141 1.85 8.65 -1.98
C THR A 141 3.30 8.15 -1.99
N ALA A 142 3.73 7.37 -1.00
CA ALA A 142 5.04 6.75 -0.99
C ALA A 142 5.21 5.76 -2.16
N LEU A 143 4.19 4.93 -2.43
CA LEU A 143 4.21 4.05 -3.59
C LEU A 143 4.22 4.84 -4.92
N ALA A 144 3.44 5.92 -5.02
CA ALA A 144 3.44 6.81 -6.18
C ALA A 144 4.81 7.46 -6.40
N PHE A 145 5.47 7.92 -5.33
CA PHE A 145 6.81 8.50 -5.37
C PHE A 145 7.84 7.48 -5.88
N LEU A 146 7.81 6.26 -5.35
CA LEU A 146 8.71 5.18 -5.77
C LEU A 146 8.46 4.75 -7.22
N ARG A 147 7.19 4.65 -7.63
CA ARG A 147 6.78 4.34 -9.01
C ARG A 147 7.22 5.43 -9.99
N ALA A 148 7.13 6.71 -9.63
CA ALA A 148 7.63 7.81 -10.43
C ALA A 148 9.16 7.76 -10.64
N GLY A 149 9.90 7.28 -9.63
CA GLY A 149 11.31 6.98 -9.79
C GLY A 149 11.59 5.85 -10.79
N LEU A 150 10.75 4.80 -10.80
CA LEU A 150 10.85 3.74 -11.81
C LEU A 150 10.56 4.29 -13.22
N GLU A 151 9.51 5.11 -13.37
CA GLU A 151 9.13 5.78 -14.61
C GLU A 151 10.26 6.65 -15.17
N ALA A 152 10.96 7.39 -14.31
CA ALA A 152 12.08 8.22 -14.70
C ALA A 152 13.32 7.39 -15.11
N ALA A 153 13.50 6.21 -14.51
CA ALA A 153 14.63 5.33 -14.76
C ALA A 153 14.43 4.39 -15.96
N GLY A 154 13.19 4.17 -16.41
CA GLY A 154 12.88 3.28 -17.52
C GLY A 154 11.38 3.03 -17.71
N PRO A 155 11.02 2.19 -18.70
CA PRO A 155 9.62 1.87 -18.96
C PRO A 155 9.01 1.10 -17.78
N LEU A 156 7.73 1.39 -17.50
CA LEU A 156 6.94 0.61 -16.57
C LEU A 156 6.52 -0.74 -17.16
N PRO A 157 6.17 -1.72 -16.31
CA PRO A 157 5.62 -2.99 -16.78
C PRO A 157 4.35 -2.78 -17.62
N ALA A 158 4.10 -3.68 -18.57
CA ALA A 158 2.90 -3.62 -19.40
C ALA A 158 1.62 -3.58 -18.55
N GLY A 159 0.72 -2.65 -18.85
CA GLY A 159 -0.55 -2.47 -18.14
C GLY A 159 -0.45 -1.64 -16.84
N VAL A 160 0.75 -1.24 -16.42
CA VAL A 160 0.94 -0.28 -15.32
C VAL A 160 0.95 1.12 -15.92
N LYS A 161 -0.02 1.96 -15.52
CA LYS A 161 -0.15 3.35 -15.99
C LYS A 161 1.01 4.24 -15.50
N THR A 162 1.15 5.46 -15.99
CA THR A 162 1.99 6.46 -15.30
C THR A 162 1.32 6.92 -14.00
N VAL A 163 2.08 7.49 -13.05
CA VAL A 163 1.51 8.07 -11.83
C VAL A 163 0.51 9.19 -12.16
N ALA A 164 0.76 9.96 -13.22
CA ALA A 164 -0.14 11.01 -13.67
C ALA A 164 -1.51 10.46 -14.13
N GLU A 165 -1.50 9.38 -14.92
CA GLU A 165 -2.72 8.69 -15.35
C GLU A 165 -3.43 8.00 -14.18
N ALA A 166 -2.69 7.37 -13.26
CA ALA A 166 -3.25 6.78 -12.05
C ALA A 166 -3.94 7.83 -11.16
N ALA A 167 -3.40 9.06 -11.10
CA ALA A 167 -4.04 10.15 -10.37
C ALA A 167 -5.37 10.61 -11.00
N VAL A 168 -5.55 10.46 -12.32
CA VAL A 168 -6.85 10.73 -12.97
C VAL A 168 -7.89 9.68 -12.56
N ASP A 169 -7.52 8.40 -12.58
CA ASP A 169 -8.41 7.33 -12.11
C ASP A 169 -8.77 7.51 -10.63
N ALA A 170 -7.83 8.03 -9.83
CA ALA A 170 -8.02 8.30 -8.42
C ALA A 170 -9.07 9.39 -8.16
N GLU A 171 -9.17 10.43 -8.99
CA GLU A 171 -10.21 11.46 -8.87
C GLU A 171 -11.61 10.89 -9.04
N LEU A 172 -11.77 9.96 -9.97
CA LEU A 172 -13.01 9.21 -10.13
C LEU A 172 -13.25 8.31 -8.92
N ALA A 173 -12.22 7.60 -8.46
CA ALA A 173 -12.31 6.69 -7.32
C ALA A 173 -12.71 7.36 -6.00
N VAL A 174 -12.38 8.64 -5.80
CA VAL A 174 -12.77 9.41 -4.61
C VAL A 174 -14.27 9.73 -4.62
N THR A 175 -14.88 9.84 -5.80
CA THR A 175 -16.24 10.38 -5.95
C THR A 175 -17.29 9.34 -6.36
N GLU A 176 -16.88 8.24 -6.99
CA GLU A 176 -17.79 7.20 -7.48
C GLU A 176 -18.57 6.52 -6.33
N PRO A 177 -19.87 6.26 -6.45
CA PRO A 177 -20.60 5.55 -5.42
C PRO A 177 -20.07 4.12 -5.24
N LEU A 178 -20.01 3.66 -3.99
CA LEU A 178 -19.74 2.26 -3.68
C LEU A 178 -21.01 1.43 -3.95
N ALA A 179 -20.84 0.24 -4.51
CA ALA A 179 -21.96 -0.65 -4.80
C ALA A 179 -22.64 -1.12 -3.50
N GLU A 180 -23.97 -1.07 -3.44
CA GLU A 180 -24.75 -1.44 -2.25
C GLU A 180 -24.43 -2.86 -1.76
N ALA A 181 -24.30 -3.82 -2.68
CA ALA A 181 -23.94 -5.20 -2.36
C ALA A 181 -22.56 -5.33 -1.68
N VAL A 182 -21.64 -4.38 -1.94
CA VAL A 182 -20.30 -4.35 -1.34
C VAL A 182 -20.34 -3.72 0.05
N VAL A 183 -21.14 -2.67 0.23
CA VAL A 183 -21.33 -2.01 1.53
C VAL A 183 -22.11 -2.91 2.49
N ALA A 184 -23.13 -3.60 2.00
CA ALA A 184 -23.97 -4.52 2.77
C ALA A 184 -23.35 -5.91 2.98
N ALA A 185 -22.19 -6.18 2.40
CA ALA A 185 -21.50 -7.45 2.61
C ALA A 185 -21.08 -7.61 4.08
N GLU A 186 -20.83 -8.85 4.45
CA GLU A 186 -20.46 -9.22 5.82
C GLU A 186 -18.98 -9.59 5.94
N GLN A 187 -18.33 -9.91 4.82
CA GLN A 187 -16.90 -10.26 4.75
C GLN A 187 -16.35 -9.93 3.35
N TRP A 188 -15.08 -9.52 3.32
CA TRP A 188 -14.36 -9.14 2.12
C TRP A 188 -13.03 -9.88 2.05
N THR A 189 -12.76 -10.46 0.90
CA THR A 189 -11.47 -11.06 0.56
C THR A 189 -10.84 -10.26 -0.58
N PHE A 190 -9.64 -9.73 -0.33
CA PHE A 190 -8.92 -8.90 -1.30
C PHE A 190 -7.86 -9.72 -2.03
N LEU A 191 -7.82 -9.63 -3.35
CA LEU A 191 -7.00 -10.47 -4.21
C LEU A 191 -6.10 -9.59 -5.07
N GLY A 192 -4.83 -9.98 -5.23
CA GLY A 192 -3.88 -9.25 -6.07
C GLY A 192 -2.89 -10.16 -6.76
N ARG A 193 -2.20 -9.66 -7.81
CA ARG A 193 -1.19 -10.39 -8.56
C ARG A 193 0.04 -9.52 -8.76
N GLY A 194 1.23 -10.10 -8.52
CA GLY A 194 2.47 -9.35 -8.56
C GLY A 194 2.38 -8.17 -7.58
N TRP A 195 2.60 -6.95 -8.08
CA TRP A 195 2.60 -5.76 -7.23
C TRP A 195 1.26 -5.42 -6.59
N THR A 196 0.14 -5.81 -7.20
CA THR A 196 -1.17 -5.50 -6.63
C THR A 196 -1.51 -6.36 -5.41
N TYR A 197 -0.72 -7.39 -5.10
CA TYR A 197 -0.86 -8.15 -3.85
C TYR A 197 -0.57 -7.28 -2.62
N GLY A 198 0.41 -6.37 -2.69
CA GLY A 198 0.64 -5.39 -1.63
C GLY A 198 -0.58 -4.50 -1.40
N LEU A 199 -1.28 -4.10 -2.46
CA LEU A 199 -2.52 -3.31 -2.34
C LEU A 199 -3.66 -4.12 -1.73
N ALA A 200 -3.78 -5.40 -2.09
CA ALA A 200 -4.78 -6.29 -1.51
C ALA A 200 -4.59 -6.45 0.01
N GLN A 201 -3.36 -6.67 0.45
CA GLN A 201 -3.01 -6.74 1.88
C GLN A 201 -3.36 -5.44 2.61
N GLU A 202 -3.08 -4.29 2.00
CA GLU A 202 -3.41 -2.98 2.54
C GLU A 202 -4.92 -2.76 2.66
N ALA A 203 -5.69 -3.07 1.61
CA ALA A 203 -7.16 -2.99 1.64
C ALA A 203 -7.74 -3.84 2.79
N GLY A 204 -7.25 -5.08 2.94
CA GLY A 204 -7.62 -5.95 4.05
C GLY A 204 -7.31 -5.31 5.40
N LEU A 205 -6.13 -4.70 5.56
CA LEU A 205 -5.74 -4.05 6.81
C LEU A 205 -6.63 -2.84 7.13
N LYS A 206 -6.92 -1.96 6.15
CA LYS A 206 -7.80 -0.80 6.38
C LYS A 206 -9.19 -1.19 6.86
N MET A 207 -9.75 -2.25 6.31
CA MET A 207 -11.04 -2.80 6.76
C MET A 207 -10.98 -3.36 8.18
N ARG A 208 -9.86 -4.02 8.57
CA ARG A 208 -9.66 -4.48 9.95
C ARG A 208 -9.51 -3.31 10.92
N GLU A 209 -8.69 -2.32 10.57
CA GLU A 209 -8.39 -1.18 11.42
C GLU A 209 -9.60 -0.26 11.59
N ALA A 210 -10.18 0.25 10.50
CA ALA A 210 -11.26 1.23 10.59
C ALA A 210 -12.61 0.58 10.94
N ALA A 211 -12.97 -0.53 10.27
CA ALA A 211 -14.30 -1.11 10.35
C ALA A 211 -14.43 -2.30 11.32
N GLY A 212 -13.32 -2.76 11.92
CA GLY A 212 -13.28 -3.98 12.73
C GLY A 212 -13.78 -5.22 11.96
N ALA A 213 -13.69 -5.20 10.63
CA ALA A 213 -14.19 -6.26 9.78
C ALA A 213 -13.18 -7.40 9.69
N TRP A 214 -13.67 -8.65 9.67
CA TRP A 214 -12.81 -9.76 9.30
C TRP A 214 -12.56 -9.73 7.79
N THR A 215 -11.29 -9.69 7.40
CA THR A 215 -10.89 -9.67 6.00
C THR A 215 -9.71 -10.59 5.78
N GLU A 216 -9.65 -11.14 4.58
CA GLU A 216 -8.53 -11.95 4.13
C GLU A 216 -7.90 -11.35 2.88
N SER A 217 -6.68 -11.75 2.58
CA SER A 217 -5.95 -11.22 1.44
C SER A 217 -5.01 -12.28 0.87
N TYR A 218 -5.05 -12.48 -0.45
CA TYR A 218 -4.31 -13.57 -1.10
C TYR A 218 -3.72 -13.15 -2.44
N PRO A 219 -2.62 -13.79 -2.88
CA PRO A 219 -2.33 -13.86 -4.30
C PRO A 219 -3.55 -14.44 -5.04
N ALA A 220 -3.98 -13.79 -6.11
CA ALA A 220 -5.30 -14.02 -6.71
C ALA A 220 -5.51 -15.46 -7.19
N MET A 221 -4.46 -16.15 -7.63
CA MET A 221 -4.54 -17.57 -8.03
C MET A 221 -4.67 -18.50 -6.82
N GLU A 222 -4.02 -18.18 -5.70
CA GLU A 222 -4.06 -18.96 -4.46
C GLU A 222 -5.46 -18.98 -3.82
N TYR A 223 -6.34 -18.06 -4.21
CA TYR A 223 -7.73 -18.04 -3.76
C TYR A 223 -8.46 -19.37 -4.02
N ARG A 224 -8.14 -20.05 -5.13
CA ARG A 224 -8.74 -21.34 -5.49
C ARG A 224 -8.26 -22.50 -4.62
N HIS A 225 -7.12 -22.33 -3.97
CA HIS A 225 -6.44 -23.38 -3.24
C HIS A 225 -6.90 -23.45 -1.77
N GLY A 226 -8.21 -23.29 -1.55
CA GLY A 226 -8.83 -23.33 -0.22
C GLY A 226 -9.67 -22.10 0.11
N PRO A 227 -9.15 -20.86 0.00
CA PRO A 227 -9.86 -19.65 0.45
C PRO A 227 -11.24 -19.44 -0.20
N ILE A 228 -11.44 -19.87 -1.45
CA ILE A 228 -12.74 -19.78 -2.11
C ILE A 228 -13.86 -20.50 -1.33
N SER A 229 -13.53 -21.48 -0.47
CA SER A 229 -14.49 -22.24 0.34
C SER A 229 -15.31 -21.41 1.33
N ILE A 230 -14.85 -20.22 1.71
CA ILE A 230 -15.60 -19.29 2.58
C ILE A 230 -16.45 -18.28 1.79
N THR A 231 -16.36 -18.29 0.46
CA THR A 231 -17.18 -17.45 -0.43
C THR A 231 -18.62 -17.93 -0.42
N GLY A 232 -19.57 -17.00 -0.43
CA GLY A 232 -21.00 -17.29 -0.43
C GLY A 232 -21.84 -16.04 -0.61
N PRO A 233 -23.17 -16.14 -0.48
CA PRO A 233 -24.04 -14.98 -0.36
C PRO A 233 -23.51 -13.99 0.70
N ASN A 234 -23.63 -12.69 0.42
CA ASN A 234 -23.12 -11.58 1.27
C ASN A 234 -21.59 -11.59 1.50
N ARG A 235 -20.81 -12.28 0.65
CA ARG A 235 -19.34 -12.26 0.66
C ARG A 235 -18.82 -11.60 -0.61
N VAL A 236 -17.77 -10.78 -0.46
CA VAL A 236 -17.14 -10.08 -1.58
C VAL A 236 -15.74 -10.63 -1.81
N ALA A 237 -15.43 -10.98 -3.06
CA ALA A 237 -14.08 -11.14 -3.55
C ALA A 237 -13.73 -9.90 -4.38
N TRP A 238 -12.72 -9.13 -3.95
CA TRP A 238 -12.30 -7.89 -4.61
C TRP A 238 -10.92 -8.06 -5.21
N VAL A 239 -10.80 -7.94 -6.54
CA VAL A 239 -9.55 -8.16 -7.27
C VAL A 239 -8.92 -6.83 -7.70
N PHE A 240 -7.68 -6.61 -7.29
CA PHE A 240 -6.85 -5.49 -7.74
C PHE A 240 -6.09 -5.83 -9.02
N GLY A 241 -6.42 -5.11 -10.10
CA GLY A 241 -5.77 -5.23 -11.41
C GLY A 241 -6.37 -6.33 -12.27
N ALA A 242 -5.51 -7.16 -12.89
CA ALA A 242 -5.96 -8.16 -13.85
C ALA A 242 -6.82 -9.25 -13.17
N LEU A 243 -8.05 -9.42 -13.64
CA LEU A 243 -8.95 -10.47 -13.21
C LEU A 243 -8.48 -11.84 -13.74
N PRO A 244 -8.22 -12.84 -12.88
CA PRO A 244 -7.93 -14.19 -13.35
C PRO A 244 -9.08 -14.77 -14.16
N GLU A 245 -8.74 -15.45 -15.26
CA GLU A 245 -9.71 -16.16 -16.09
C GLU A 245 -10.53 -17.15 -15.24
N GLY A 246 -11.82 -17.27 -15.53
CA GLY A 246 -12.75 -18.16 -14.82
C GLY A 246 -13.21 -17.66 -13.44
N LEU A 247 -12.47 -16.77 -12.77
CA LEU A 247 -12.71 -16.43 -11.37
C LEU A 247 -14.09 -15.81 -11.14
N ALA A 248 -14.57 -14.98 -12.07
CA ALA A 248 -15.91 -14.40 -11.99
C ALA A 248 -17.01 -15.46 -11.96
N GLY A 249 -16.89 -16.49 -12.82
CA GLY A 249 -17.85 -17.58 -12.88
C GLY A 249 -17.79 -18.46 -11.62
N GLU A 250 -16.58 -18.70 -11.10
CA GLU A 250 -16.38 -19.50 -9.89
C GLU A 250 -16.94 -18.80 -8.64
N VAL A 251 -16.69 -17.50 -8.47
CA VAL A 251 -17.26 -16.70 -7.38
C VAL A 251 -18.78 -16.64 -7.48
N ALA A 252 -19.32 -16.44 -8.69
CA ALA A 252 -20.77 -16.44 -8.91
C ALA A 252 -21.40 -17.81 -8.64
N ALA A 253 -20.74 -18.92 -8.99
CA ALA A 253 -21.24 -20.28 -8.80
C ALA A 253 -21.45 -20.63 -7.32
N VAL A 254 -20.67 -20.02 -6.42
CA VAL A 254 -20.83 -20.17 -4.96
C VAL A 254 -21.68 -19.04 -4.34
N GLY A 255 -22.21 -18.12 -5.14
CA GLY A 255 -23.09 -17.03 -4.69
C GLY A 255 -22.39 -15.79 -4.15
N GLY A 256 -21.07 -15.68 -4.34
CA GLY A 256 -20.29 -14.50 -3.96
C GLY A 256 -20.46 -13.33 -4.94
N THR A 257 -20.13 -12.13 -4.45
CA THR A 257 -20.01 -10.93 -5.28
C THR A 257 -18.55 -10.72 -5.66
N LEU A 258 -18.28 -10.59 -6.96
CA LEU A 258 -16.96 -10.22 -7.46
C LEU A 258 -16.89 -8.70 -7.72
N VAL A 259 -15.85 -8.04 -7.26
CA VAL A 259 -15.50 -6.65 -7.60
C VAL A 259 -14.18 -6.63 -8.36
N ALA A 260 -14.14 -5.99 -9.52
CA ALA A 260 -12.91 -5.77 -10.29
C ALA A 260 -13.04 -4.54 -11.20
N HIS A 261 -12.10 -3.61 -11.11
CA HIS A 261 -12.05 -2.40 -11.95
C HIS A 261 -10.88 -2.48 -12.96
N VAL A 262 -11.01 -3.37 -13.95
CA VAL A 262 -9.90 -3.76 -14.85
C VAL A 262 -9.32 -2.63 -15.73
N THR A 263 -10.03 -1.51 -15.88
CA THR A 263 -9.59 -0.35 -16.68
C THR A 263 -8.94 0.75 -15.85
N ALA A 264 -9.14 0.75 -14.53
CA ALA A 264 -8.58 1.73 -13.61
C ALA A 264 -7.23 1.25 -13.07
N ASP A 265 -6.37 2.19 -12.69
CA ASP A 265 -5.16 1.86 -11.96
C ASP A 265 -5.50 1.17 -10.62
N PRO A 266 -4.82 0.06 -10.26
CA PRO A 266 -5.08 -0.63 -9.00
C PRO A 266 -4.93 0.24 -7.75
N MET A 267 -4.09 1.30 -7.76
CA MET A 267 -4.01 2.23 -6.63
C MET A 267 -5.30 3.04 -6.48
N ALA A 268 -5.96 3.41 -7.58
CA ALA A 268 -7.26 4.06 -7.53
C ALA A 268 -8.35 3.11 -6.99
N ASP A 269 -8.22 1.81 -7.24
CA ASP A 269 -9.13 0.83 -6.63
C ASP A 269 -8.92 0.73 -5.10
N LEU A 270 -7.70 0.96 -4.62
CA LEU A 270 -7.41 0.94 -3.18
C LEU A 270 -8.11 2.10 -2.46
N ILE A 271 -8.27 3.24 -3.13
CA ILE A 271 -9.08 4.36 -2.63
C ILE A 271 -10.54 3.91 -2.38
N ARG A 272 -11.13 3.12 -3.28
CA ARG A 272 -12.51 2.61 -3.10
C ARG A 272 -12.61 1.69 -1.89
N ALA A 273 -11.63 0.81 -1.69
CA ALA A 273 -11.57 -0.06 -0.51
C ALA A 273 -11.35 0.71 0.80
N GLN A 274 -10.53 1.78 0.78
CA GLN A 274 -10.36 2.67 1.93
C GLN A 274 -11.67 3.43 2.26
N ARG A 275 -12.37 3.92 1.24
CA ARG A 275 -13.70 4.55 1.42
C ARG A 275 -14.72 3.58 1.99
N LEU A 276 -14.72 2.33 1.52
CA LEU A 276 -15.56 1.27 2.05
C LEU A 276 -15.28 1.04 3.55
N ALA A 277 -14.00 1.00 3.95
CA ALA A 277 -13.63 0.83 5.34
C ALA A 277 -14.17 1.97 6.22
N VAL A 278 -14.11 3.21 5.75
CA VAL A 278 -14.69 4.37 6.46
C VAL A 278 -16.22 4.28 6.52
N GLU A 279 -16.88 3.98 5.40
CA GLU A 279 -18.35 3.90 5.35
C GLU A 279 -18.90 2.80 6.29
N ILE A 280 -18.24 1.64 6.35
CA ILE A 280 -18.62 0.57 7.28
C ILE A 280 -18.31 0.96 8.73
N ALA A 281 -17.19 1.61 8.99
CA ALA A 281 -16.87 2.10 10.33
C ALA A 281 -17.93 3.08 10.84
N GLU A 282 -18.25 4.10 10.04
CA GLU A 282 -19.22 5.14 10.38
C GLU A 282 -20.64 4.56 10.53
N SER A 283 -21.05 3.62 9.67
CA SER A 283 -22.37 2.96 9.81
C SER A 283 -22.50 2.09 11.07
N LYS A 284 -21.38 1.61 11.64
CA LYS A 284 -21.33 0.91 12.93
C LYS A 284 -21.14 1.85 14.13
N GLY A 285 -21.00 3.16 13.90
CA GLY A 285 -20.70 4.15 14.94
C GLY A 285 -19.27 4.05 15.48
N TYR A 286 -18.33 3.50 14.70
CA TYR A 286 -16.90 3.49 15.05
C TYR A 286 -16.23 4.80 14.61
N ASP A 287 -15.15 5.17 15.32
CA ASP A 287 -14.30 6.30 14.94
C ASP A 287 -13.14 5.78 14.05
N PRO A 288 -13.18 6.02 12.72
CA PRO A 288 -12.09 5.60 11.84
C PRO A 288 -10.80 6.40 12.06
N ASP A 289 -10.86 7.57 12.73
CA ASP A 289 -9.67 8.40 13.00
C ASP A 289 -8.87 7.87 14.20
N HIS A 290 -9.56 7.23 15.16
CA HIS A 290 -8.97 6.65 16.38
C HIS A 290 -9.52 5.24 16.65
N PRO A 291 -9.12 4.23 15.86
CA PRO A 291 -9.57 2.87 16.11
C PRO A 291 -9.08 2.32 17.44
N ARG A 292 -9.87 1.41 18.01
CA ARG A 292 -9.55 0.79 19.30
C ARG A 292 -8.23 0.02 19.22
N ASN A 293 -7.41 0.15 20.26
CA ASN A 293 -6.13 -0.57 20.45
C ASN A 293 -5.03 -0.23 19.44
N LEU A 294 -5.16 0.85 18.66
CA LEU A 294 -4.14 1.29 17.71
C LEU A 294 -3.58 2.65 18.11
N SER A 295 -2.31 2.87 17.78
CA SER A 295 -1.60 4.14 17.92
C SER A 295 -1.05 4.59 16.57
N ARG A 296 -0.81 5.90 16.42
CA ARG A 296 -0.28 6.49 15.18
C ARG A 296 1.08 5.89 14.77
N SER A 297 1.91 5.55 15.74
CA SER A 297 3.16 4.81 15.53
C SER A 297 3.38 3.83 16.67
N VAL A 298 4.14 2.77 16.39
CA VAL A 298 4.59 1.80 17.39
C VAL A 298 5.98 2.23 17.86
N ILE A 299 6.09 2.54 19.14
CA ILE A 299 7.34 2.88 19.81
C ILE A 299 7.45 1.90 20.97
N LEU A 300 8.35 0.93 20.85
CA LEU A 300 8.56 -0.09 21.86
C LEU A 300 9.43 0.47 22.99
N ALA A 301 9.08 0.14 24.23
CA ALA A 301 9.95 0.44 25.36
C ALA A 301 11.21 -0.46 25.30
N PRO A 302 12.40 0.08 25.61
CA PRO A 302 13.64 -0.69 25.65
C PRO A 302 13.67 -1.74 26.76
#